data_AF-A0ABD5NZH3-F1
#
_entry.id   AF-A0ABD5NZH3-F1
#
_cell.length_a   1.000
_cell.length_b   1.000
_cell.length_c   1.000
_cell.angle_alpha   90.00
_cell.angle_beta   90.00
_cell.angle_gamma   90.00
#
_symmetry.space_group_name_H-M   'P 1'
#
loop_
_entity.id
_entity.type
_entity.pdbx_description
1 polymer ?
#
loop_
_entity_poly.entity_id
_entity_poly.type
_entity_poly.pdbx_seq_one_letter_code
_entity_poly.pdbx_strand_id
1 'polypeptide(L)'
;MASGLLPAETADQLVTTCRTAVGDSCRSVTYFTRDDFEQLYLREDLERDADLATFIGHEWRGFKTTQTAYEGSELGAYRYTIRVFDNGFLIRVTSDREGVFVTTDGLTLKDFEELATAINSVLEERDLT
;
A
#
# COMPACT_ATOMS: atom_id res chain seq x y z
N MET A 1 -6.78 -20.66 5.72
CA MET A 1 -7.35 -20.02 6.91
C MET A 1 -7.06 -18.54 6.75
N ALA A 2 -8.07 -17.71 6.48
CA ALA A 2 -7.87 -16.27 6.40
C ALA A 2 -7.47 -15.78 7.79
N SER A 3 -6.18 -15.55 8.00
CA SER A 3 -5.72 -14.63 9.03
C SER A 3 -6.15 -13.25 8.54
N GLY A 4 -7.40 -12.88 8.82
CA GLY A 4 -7.88 -11.54 8.54
C GLY A 4 -7.12 -10.58 9.42
N LEU A 5 -6.07 -9.97 8.88
CA LEU A 5 -5.29 -8.94 9.57
C LEU A 5 -6.13 -7.67 9.73
N LEU A 6 -7.15 -7.53 8.89
CA LEU A 6 -8.16 -6.50 8.95
C LEU A 6 -9.57 -7.09 9.16
N PRO A 7 -10.47 -6.34 9.83
CA PRO A 7 -11.90 -6.57 9.71
C PRO A 7 -12.32 -6.51 8.23
N ALA A 8 -13.28 -7.35 7.84
CA ALA A 8 -13.74 -7.44 6.45
C ALA A 8 -14.23 -6.09 5.91
N GLU A 9 -14.93 -5.30 6.74
CA GLU A 9 -15.38 -3.95 6.37
C GLU A 9 -14.23 -3.00 6.02
N THR A 10 -13.13 -3.04 6.77
CA THR A 10 -11.95 -2.21 6.52
C THR A 10 -11.19 -2.69 5.29
N ALA A 11 -11.09 -4.01 5.12
CA ALA A 11 -10.50 -4.60 3.92
C ALA A 11 -11.26 -4.18 2.65
N ASP A 12 -12.59 -4.28 2.67
CA ASP A 12 -13.45 -3.87 1.56
C ASP A 12 -13.38 -2.36 1.32
N GLN A 13 -13.31 -1.55 2.38
CA GLN A 13 -13.13 -0.10 2.28
C GLN A 13 -11.79 0.24 1.61
N LEU A 14 -10.68 -0.38 2.02
CA LEU A 14 -9.36 -0.16 1.42
C LEU A 14 -9.35 -0.51 -0.08
N VAL A 15 -9.92 -1.68 -0.43
CA VAL A 15 -10.02 -2.11 -1.83
C VAL A 15 -10.87 -1.13 -2.64
N THR A 16 -12.02 -0.73 -2.11
CA THR A 16 -12.93 0.23 -2.75
C THR A 16 -12.25 1.58 -2.96
N THR A 17 -11.54 2.08 -1.94
CA THR A 17 -10.78 3.32 -2.01
C THR A 17 -9.71 3.27 -3.09
N CYS A 18 -8.91 2.20 -3.12
CA CYS A 18 -7.87 2.04 -4.14
C CYS A 18 -8.47 1.99 -5.55
N ARG A 19 -9.52 1.19 -5.76
CA ARG A 19 -10.18 1.05 -7.06
C ARG A 19 -10.92 2.33 -7.49
N THR A 20 -11.39 3.14 -6.55
CA THR A 20 -11.98 4.45 -6.86
C THR A 20 -10.91 5.44 -7.33
N ALA A 21 -9.74 5.42 -6.71
CA ALA A 21 -8.64 6.33 -7.05
C ALA A 21 -7.96 5.97 -8.38
N VAL A 22 -7.78 4.68 -8.69
CA VAL A 22 -6.96 4.25 -9.84
C VAL A 22 -7.72 3.41 -10.89
N GLY A 23 -9.01 3.15 -10.66
CA GLY A 23 -9.87 2.44 -11.60
C GLY A 23 -9.37 1.02 -11.92
N ASP A 24 -9.54 0.65 -13.19
CA ASP A 24 -9.16 -0.67 -13.73
C ASP A 24 -7.64 -0.88 -13.82
N SER A 25 -6.86 0.19 -13.67
CA SER A 25 -5.41 0.11 -13.55
C SER A 25 -4.95 -0.54 -12.24
N CYS A 26 -5.84 -0.71 -11.24
CA CYS A 26 -5.51 -1.40 -10.00
C CYS A 26 -5.26 -2.89 -10.25
N ARG A 27 -4.03 -3.35 -10.01
CA ARG A 27 -3.61 -4.74 -10.17
C ARG A 27 -3.72 -5.53 -8.88
N SER A 28 -3.25 -4.97 -7.77
CA SER A 28 -3.34 -5.61 -6.45
C SER A 28 -3.40 -4.59 -5.31
N VAL A 29 -4.04 -4.99 -4.20
CA VAL A 29 -3.99 -4.27 -2.92
C VAL A 29 -3.54 -5.27 -1.85
N THR A 30 -2.48 -4.95 -1.13
CA THR A 30 -1.94 -5.79 -0.07
C THR A 30 -1.73 -4.96 1.18
N TYR A 31 -2.43 -5.30 2.24
CA TYR A 31 -2.22 -4.74 3.56
C TYR A 31 -1.09 -5.49 4.25
N PHE A 32 -0.30 -4.78 5.05
CA PHE A 32 0.75 -5.39 5.83
C PHE A 32 0.91 -4.72 7.19
N THR A 33 1.34 -5.51 8.15
CA THR A 33 1.76 -5.09 9.48
C THR A 33 3.27 -5.30 9.62
N ARG A 34 3.78 -5.25 10.85
CA ARG A 34 5.17 -5.61 11.12
C ARG A 34 5.48 -7.07 10.91
N ASP A 35 4.53 -7.94 11.21
CA ASP A 35 4.81 -9.36 11.37
C ASP A 35 4.11 -10.22 10.32
N ASP A 36 3.17 -9.63 9.56
CA ASP A 36 2.32 -10.36 8.62
C ASP A 36 1.77 -9.46 7.51
N PHE A 37 1.26 -10.07 6.43
CA PHE A 37 0.60 -9.37 5.33
C PHE A 37 -0.61 -10.14 4.77
N GLU A 38 -1.55 -9.41 4.17
CA GLU A 38 -2.77 -9.96 3.60
C GLU A 38 -3.06 -9.30 2.24
N GLN A 39 -3.16 -10.12 1.19
CA GLN A 39 -3.59 -9.65 -0.13
C GLN A 39 -5.11 -9.53 -0.15
N LEU A 40 -5.59 -8.28 -0.08
CA LEU A 40 -7.01 -7.93 -0.03
C LEU A 40 -7.67 -8.00 -1.42
N TYR A 41 -6.90 -7.69 -2.46
CA TYR A 41 -7.38 -7.69 -3.84
C TYR A 41 -6.27 -8.09 -4.80
N LEU A 42 -6.68 -8.83 -5.82
CA LEU A 42 -5.90 -9.17 -7.00
C LEU A 42 -6.85 -9.14 -8.20
N ARG A 43 -6.45 -8.43 -9.27
CA ARG A 43 -7.23 -8.40 -10.51
C ARG A 43 -7.30 -9.80 -11.12
N GLU A 44 -8.45 -10.13 -11.71
CA GLU A 44 -8.79 -11.49 -12.14
C GLU A 44 -7.88 -12.09 -13.23
N ASP A 45 -7.22 -11.24 -14.00
CA ASP A 45 -6.26 -11.61 -15.06
C ASP A 45 -4.85 -11.92 -14.52
N LEU A 46 -4.62 -11.73 -13.21
CA LEU A 46 -3.31 -11.89 -12.58
C LEU A 46 -3.30 -13.13 -11.68
N GLU A 47 -2.20 -13.87 -11.75
CA GLU A 47 -1.91 -14.92 -10.78
C GLU A 47 -1.32 -14.32 -9.50
N ARG A 48 -1.53 -14.99 -8.36
CA ARG A 48 -0.96 -14.56 -7.07
C ARG A 48 0.56 -14.54 -7.20
N ASP A 49 1.11 -13.33 -7.27
CA ASP A 49 2.52 -13.15 -7.56
C ASP A 49 3.38 -13.58 -6.36
N ALA A 50 4.17 -14.64 -6.54
CA ALA A 50 5.11 -15.14 -5.53
C ALA A 50 6.20 -14.09 -5.22
N ASP A 51 6.47 -13.18 -6.16
CA ASP A 51 7.43 -12.10 -5.98
C ASP A 51 6.92 -11.04 -5.02
N LEU A 52 5.60 -10.79 -4.92
CA LEU A 52 5.05 -9.81 -3.99
C LEU A 52 5.31 -10.21 -2.54
N ALA A 53 5.12 -11.50 -2.20
CA ALA A 53 5.37 -12.02 -0.87
C ALA A 53 6.85 -11.92 -0.47
N THR A 54 7.75 -12.24 -1.42
CA THR A 54 9.20 -12.10 -1.24
C THR A 54 9.58 -10.63 -1.06
N PHE A 55 9.05 -9.75 -1.91
CA PHE A 55 9.30 -8.31 -1.89
C PHE A 55 8.84 -7.66 -0.58
N ILE A 56 7.62 -7.96 -0.12
CA ILE A 56 7.07 -7.46 1.15
C ILE A 56 7.98 -7.87 2.33
N GLY A 57 8.43 -9.13 2.36
CA GLY A 57 9.32 -9.64 3.41
C GLY A 57 10.69 -8.95 3.45
N HIS A 58 11.25 -8.57 2.29
CA HIS A 58 12.54 -7.87 2.20
C HIS A 58 12.44 -6.36 2.47
N GLU A 59 11.41 -5.71 1.96
CA GLU A 59 11.17 -4.26 2.11
C GLU A 59 10.85 -3.84 3.55
N TRP A 60 10.17 -4.71 4.29
CA TRP A 60 9.69 -4.42 5.64
C TRP A 60 10.80 -4.00 6.61
N ARG A 61 11.97 -4.67 6.61
CA ARG A 61 13.05 -4.41 7.57
C ARG A 61 13.69 -3.03 7.43
N GLY A 62 13.59 -2.40 6.26
CA GLY A 62 14.23 -1.10 5.99
C GLY A 62 13.40 0.11 6.42
N PHE A 63 12.11 -0.07 6.73
CA PHE A 63 11.17 1.05 6.73
C PHE A 63 11.26 1.97 7.94
N LYS A 64 11.30 1.44 9.18
CA LYS A 64 11.48 2.28 10.38
C LYS A 64 12.74 3.13 10.27
N THR A 65 13.82 2.55 9.75
CA THR A 65 15.07 3.26 9.50
C THR A 65 14.92 4.37 8.46
N THR A 66 14.08 4.15 7.44
CA THR A 66 13.83 5.13 6.37
C THR A 66 13.02 6.34 6.87
N GLN A 67 11.92 6.15 7.61
CA GLN A 67 11.16 7.27 8.16
C GLN A 67 12.01 8.12 9.12
N THR A 68 12.70 7.46 10.07
CA THR A 68 13.59 8.17 11.01
C THR A 68 14.73 8.89 10.29
N ALA A 69 15.23 8.36 9.17
CA ALA A 69 16.28 9.02 8.39
C ALA A 69 15.82 10.31 7.69
N TYR A 70 14.51 10.46 7.42
CA TYR A 70 13.94 11.66 6.81
C TYR A 70 13.29 12.60 7.83
N GLU A 71 13.27 12.25 9.11
CA GLU A 71 12.77 13.12 10.17
C GLU A 71 13.61 14.41 10.24
N GLY A 72 12.93 15.57 10.25
CA GLY A 72 13.60 16.88 10.23
C GLY A 72 14.22 17.27 8.89
N SER A 73 13.93 16.52 7.80
CA SER A 73 14.33 16.92 6.45
C SER A 73 13.66 18.23 6.02
N GLU A 74 14.38 19.05 5.23
CA GLU A 74 13.82 20.23 4.56
C GLU A 74 12.70 19.87 3.57
N LEU A 75 12.60 18.60 3.17
CA LEU A 75 11.54 18.08 2.30
C LEU A 75 10.21 17.86 3.05
N GLY A 76 10.21 17.99 4.38
CA GLY A 76 9.05 17.75 5.23
C GLY A 76 8.82 16.27 5.55
N ALA A 77 7.60 15.95 5.98
CA ALA A 77 7.23 14.60 6.39
C ALA A 77 7.19 13.64 5.19
N TYR A 78 7.75 12.44 5.38
CA TYR A 78 7.67 11.37 4.40
C TYR A 78 6.21 10.89 4.23
N ARG A 79 5.67 10.96 3.01
CA ARG A 79 4.26 10.60 2.72
C ARG A 79 4.12 9.19 2.14
N TYR A 80 4.80 8.88 1.04
CA TYR A 80 4.71 7.60 0.34
C TYR A 80 5.92 7.38 -0.57
N THR A 81 6.10 6.16 -1.09
CA THR A 81 7.10 5.84 -2.12
C THR A 81 6.42 5.26 -3.36
N ILE A 82 6.94 5.62 -4.54
CA ILE A 82 6.60 4.98 -5.83
C ILE A 82 7.85 4.25 -6.33
N ARG A 83 7.68 3.01 -6.79
CA ARG A 83 8.68 2.28 -7.58
C ARG A 83 8.14 2.04 -8.97
N VAL A 84 8.99 2.27 -9.96
CA VAL A 84 8.65 2.16 -11.38
C VAL A 84 9.29 0.89 -11.93
N PHE A 85 8.48 0.10 -12.62
CA PHE A 85 8.86 -1.12 -13.32
C PHE A 85 8.43 -1.02 -14.78
N ASP A 86 9.00 -1.84 -15.65
CA ASP A 86 8.64 -1.87 -17.08
C ASP A 86 7.14 -2.17 -17.30
N ASN A 87 6.53 -2.93 -16.39
CA ASN A 87 5.14 -3.38 -16.46
C ASN A 87 4.24 -2.68 -15.43
N GLY A 88 4.66 -1.53 -14.89
CA GLY A 88 3.83 -0.67 -14.07
C GLY A 88 4.49 -0.18 -12.79
N PHE A 89 3.68 0.05 -11.76
CA PHE A 89 4.11 0.79 -10.57
C PHE A 89 3.76 0.03 -9.30
N LEU A 90 4.58 0.24 -8.28
CA LEU A 90 4.28 -0.13 -6.90
C LEU A 90 4.27 1.13 -6.05
N ILE A 91 3.14 1.38 -5.41
CA ILE A 91 2.96 2.46 -4.45
C ILE A 91 2.96 1.85 -3.05
N ARG A 92 3.73 2.46 -2.15
CA ARG A 92 3.76 2.12 -0.74
C ARG A 92 3.31 3.30 0.10
N VAL A 93 2.23 3.11 0.83
CA VAL A 93 1.68 4.04 1.83
C VAL A 93 1.74 3.37 3.20
N THR A 94 2.12 4.12 4.22
CA THR A 94 2.50 3.55 5.52
C THR A 94 2.17 4.49 6.66
N SER A 95 1.71 3.92 7.77
CA SER A 95 1.68 4.55 9.10
C SER A 95 2.82 4.02 9.97
N ASP A 96 2.77 4.27 11.29
CA ASP A 96 3.79 3.85 12.26
C ASP A 96 3.92 2.33 12.43
N ARG A 97 2.85 1.58 12.13
CA ARG A 97 2.74 0.15 12.45
C ARG A 97 2.33 -0.73 11.28
N GLU A 98 1.75 -0.14 10.25
CA GLU A 98 1.13 -0.85 9.15
C GLU A 98 1.24 -0.06 7.84
N GLY A 99 0.81 -0.66 6.75
CA GLY A 99 0.75 0.00 5.47
C GLY A 99 0.05 -0.81 4.41
N VAL A 100 0.01 -0.23 3.21
CA VAL A 100 -0.61 -0.82 2.04
C VAL A 100 0.35 -0.70 0.86
N PHE A 101 0.50 -1.81 0.15
CA PHE A 101 1.07 -1.84 -1.19
C PHE A 101 -0.05 -1.88 -2.22
N VAL A 102 0.05 -1.02 -3.21
CA VAL A 102 -0.82 -1.04 -4.40
C VAL A 102 0.07 -1.22 -5.62
N THR A 103 -0.27 -2.19 -6.48
CA THR A 103 0.36 -2.29 -7.80
C THR A 103 -0.62 -1.82 -8.87
N THR A 104 -0.10 -1.14 -9.89
CA THR A 104 -0.93 -0.54 -10.94
C THR A 104 -0.24 -0.60 -12.30
N ASP A 105 -1.00 -0.63 -13.40
CA ASP A 105 -0.43 -0.58 -14.76
C ASP A 105 0.18 0.80 -15.08
N GLY A 106 -0.65 1.80 -15.40
CA GLY A 106 -0.22 3.15 -15.77
C GLY A 106 -0.99 4.21 -15.03
N LEU A 107 -0.27 5.13 -14.37
CA LEU A 107 -0.84 6.25 -13.63
C LEU A 107 -0.03 7.53 -13.81
N THR A 108 -0.70 8.66 -13.61
CA THR A 108 -0.07 9.97 -13.55
C THR A 108 0.42 10.27 -12.13
N LEU A 109 1.30 11.27 -11.99
CA LEU A 109 1.76 11.71 -10.68
C LEU A 109 0.61 12.14 -9.76
N LYS A 110 -0.43 12.75 -10.34
CA LYS A 110 -1.61 13.19 -9.61
C LYS A 110 -2.39 12.01 -9.03
N ASP A 111 -2.56 10.94 -9.81
CA ASP A 111 -3.29 9.76 -9.37
C ASP A 111 -2.59 9.08 -8.18
N PHE A 112 -1.25 9.11 -8.14
CA PHE A 112 -0.50 8.59 -6.99
C PHE A 112 -0.72 9.41 -5.71
N GLU A 113 -0.79 10.74 -5.81
CA GLU A 113 -1.06 11.58 -4.64
C GLU A 113 -2.48 11.39 -4.10
N GLU A 114 -3.47 11.30 -4.99
CA GLU A 114 -4.86 11.03 -4.62
C GLU A 114 -4.99 9.64 -3.97
N LEU A 115 -4.39 8.61 -4.57
CA LEU A 115 -4.34 7.26 -4.01
C LEU A 115 -3.70 7.25 -2.61
N ALA A 116 -2.52 7.87 -2.47
CA ALA A 116 -1.79 7.86 -1.21
C ALA A 116 -2.56 8.59 -0.10
N THR A 117 -3.18 9.72 -0.44
CA THR A 117 -4.00 10.49 0.51
C THR A 117 -5.21 9.68 0.95
N ALA A 118 -5.90 9.04 0.02
CA ALA A 118 -7.10 8.26 0.32
C ALA A 118 -6.79 7.02 1.17
N ILE A 119 -5.68 6.31 0.90
CA ILE A 119 -5.24 5.20 1.73
C ILE A 119 -4.88 5.69 3.14
N ASN A 120 -4.15 6.79 3.26
CA ASN A 120 -3.74 7.29 4.57
C ASN A 120 -4.94 7.67 5.42
N SER A 121 -5.97 8.29 4.86
CA SER A 121 -7.21 8.59 5.59
C SER A 121 -7.87 7.34 6.16
N VAL A 122 -7.91 6.23 5.41
CA VAL A 122 -8.48 4.96 5.90
C VAL A 122 -7.62 4.36 7.03
N LEU A 123 -6.29 4.44 6.93
CA LEU A 123 -5.39 3.97 7.99
C LEU A 123 -5.49 4.83 9.26
N GLU A 124 -5.56 6.15 9.11
CA GLU A 124 -5.68 7.09 10.23
C GLU A 124 -7.02 6.96 10.97
N GLU A 125 -8.13 6.79 10.25
CA GLU A 125 -9.45 6.50 10.84
C GLU A 125 -9.43 5.24 11.71
N ARG A 126 -8.65 4.24 11.30
CA ARG A 126 -8.48 3.00 12.06
C ARG A 126 -7.64 3.18 13.32
N ASP A 127 -6.54 3.93 13.26
CA ASP A 127 -5.69 4.18 14.44
C ASP A 127 -6.43 4.98 15.55
N LEU A 128 -7.54 5.66 15.22
CA LEU A 128 -8.40 6.36 16.17
C LEU A 128 -9.44 5.48 16.90
N THR A 129 -9.58 4.22 16.51
CA THR A 129 -10.61 3.28 17.01
C THR A 129 -10.01 2.21 17.93
#